data_AF-A0A8D0G6L9-F1
#
_entry.id   AF-A0A8D0G6L9-F1
#
_cell.length_a   1.000
_cell.length_b   1.000
_cell.length_c   1.000
_cell.angle_alpha   90.00
_cell.angle_beta   90.00
_cell.angle_gamma   90.00
#
_symmetry.space_group_name_H-M   'P 1'
#
loop_
_entity.id
_entity.type
_entity.pdbx_description
1 polymer ?
#
loop_
_entity_poly.entity_id
_entity_poly.type
_entity_poly.pdbx_seq_one_letter_code
_entity_poly.pdbx_strand_id
1 'polypeptide(L)'
;MTDNFPMIHIPGFTYPVVEYLLEDVIEKLRYTPENTDRRPKWKKHFMQGHSTRLAKEEKEAIYREQWPEYLWQLRARYSARTINALEMMDDDKIDLDLIAALIRHIVLEEEDGAILVFLPGWSNISSLHDVLMSQVMFQSGKILCSHKL
;
A
#
# COMPACT_ATOMS: atom_id res chain seq x y z
N MET A 1 -17.35 -40.96 -16.98
CA MET A 1 -18.30 -39.89 -17.35
C MET A 1 -18.06 -38.76 -16.38
N THR A 2 -17.23 -37.79 -16.73
CA THR A 2 -16.95 -36.64 -15.85
C THR A 2 -18.04 -35.59 -16.06
N ASP A 3 -18.72 -35.32 -14.97
CA ASP A 3 -19.80 -34.37 -14.77
C ASP A 3 -19.46 -32.99 -15.36
N ASN A 4 -20.12 -32.63 -16.46
CA ASN A 4 -19.98 -31.34 -17.12
C ASN A 4 -21.07 -30.43 -16.56
N PHE A 5 -20.87 -29.92 -15.35
CA PHE A 5 -21.84 -29.06 -14.68
C PHE A 5 -22.02 -27.74 -15.44
N PRO A 6 -23.27 -27.28 -15.66
CA PRO A 6 -23.54 -26.04 -16.38
C PRO A 6 -23.06 -24.85 -15.55
N MET A 7 -22.04 -24.15 -16.05
CA MET A 7 -21.56 -22.88 -15.50
C MET A 7 -22.18 -21.73 -16.30
N ILE A 8 -22.85 -20.82 -15.62
CA ILE A 8 -23.37 -19.58 -16.22
C ILE A 8 -22.46 -18.43 -15.80
N HIS A 9 -21.81 -17.80 -16.77
CA HIS A 9 -21.02 -16.59 -16.56
C HIS A 9 -21.92 -15.36 -16.74
N ILE A 10 -22.14 -14.61 -15.66
CA ILE A 10 -22.83 -13.32 -15.74
C ILE A 10 -21.78 -12.26 -16.14
N PRO A 11 -21.90 -11.64 -17.33
CA PRO A 11 -20.97 -10.60 -17.73
C PRO A 11 -21.11 -9.38 -16.79
N GLY A 12 -20.02 -9.00 -16.15
CA GLY A 12 -19.91 -7.73 -15.43
C GLY A 12 -19.50 -6.60 -16.36
N PHE A 13 -19.85 -5.36 -16.00
CA PHE A 13 -19.36 -4.16 -16.66
C PHE A 13 -18.54 -3.34 -15.67
N THR A 14 -17.37 -2.87 -16.09
CA THR A 14 -16.53 -1.94 -15.34
C THR A 14 -16.11 -0.80 -16.26
N TYR A 15 -15.89 0.37 -15.68
CA TYR A 15 -15.22 1.47 -16.37
C TYR A 15 -13.70 1.25 -16.35
N PRO A 16 -12.94 1.83 -17.29
CA PRO A 16 -11.48 1.79 -17.23
C PRO A 16 -10.97 2.43 -15.92
N VAL A 17 -10.03 1.78 -15.26
CA VAL A 17 -9.41 2.25 -14.01
C VAL A 17 -7.92 2.44 -14.25
N VAL A 18 -7.41 3.62 -13.90
CA VAL A 18 -5.96 3.90 -13.94
C VAL A 18 -5.33 3.34 -12.67
N GLU A 19 -4.28 2.54 -12.84
CA GLU A 19 -3.52 1.93 -11.75
C GLU A 19 -2.25 2.74 -11.47
N TYR A 20 -1.94 2.92 -10.19
CA TYR A 20 -0.72 3.56 -9.73
C TYR A 20 0.02 2.61 -8.78
N LEU A 21 1.32 2.48 -8.96
CA LEU A 21 2.19 1.75 -8.05
C LEU A 21 2.76 2.68 -6.97
N LEU A 22 3.51 2.11 -6.03
CA LEU A 22 4.05 2.85 -4.89
C LEU A 22 4.97 3.99 -5.35
N GLU A 23 5.82 3.72 -6.35
CA GLU A 23 6.70 4.73 -6.93
C GLU A 23 5.94 5.91 -7.55
N ASP A 24 4.80 5.67 -8.21
CA ASP A 24 3.97 6.73 -8.79
C ASP A 24 3.39 7.63 -7.70
N VAL A 25 2.89 7.01 -6.63
CA VAL A 25 2.30 7.72 -5.50
C VAL A 25 3.36 8.54 -4.76
N ILE A 26 4.54 7.98 -4.51
CA ILE A 26 5.64 8.70 -3.86
C ILE A 26 6.08 9.89 -4.71
N GLU A 27 6.23 9.72 -6.03
CA GLU A 27 6.62 10.78 -6.96
C GLU A 27 5.56 11.90 -7.00
N LYS A 28 4.29 11.52 -7.17
CA LYS A 28 3.15 12.45 -7.25
C LYS A 28 2.99 13.27 -5.97
N LEU A 29 3.04 12.60 -4.81
CA LEU A 29 2.90 13.26 -3.51
C LEU A 29 4.15 14.00 -3.08
N ARG A 30 5.31 13.72 -3.71
CA ARG A 30 6.61 14.09 -3.18
C ARG A 30 6.64 13.71 -1.71
N TYR A 31 6.41 12.42 -1.42
CA TYR A 31 6.46 11.90 -0.07
C TYR A 31 7.91 11.63 0.35
N THR A 32 8.20 11.74 1.65
CA THR A 32 9.47 11.34 2.24
C THR A 32 9.15 10.62 3.54
N PRO A 33 9.44 9.31 3.66
CA PRO A 33 9.15 8.56 4.87
C PRO A 33 9.85 9.18 6.08
N GLU A 34 9.14 9.33 7.19
CA GLU A 34 9.80 9.62 8.46
C GLU A 34 10.70 8.44 8.83
N ASN A 35 11.87 8.73 9.39
CA ASN A 35 12.97 7.79 9.60
C ASN A 35 12.51 6.54 10.37
N THR A 36 12.07 5.51 9.62
CA THR A 36 11.60 4.26 10.18
C THR A 36 12.80 3.59 10.85
N ASP A 37 12.56 3.01 12.03
CA ASP A 37 13.58 2.41 12.89
C ASP A 37 14.58 1.58 12.06
N ARG A 38 15.82 2.08 11.91
CA ARG A 38 16.91 1.52 11.07
C ARG A 38 17.42 0.17 11.55
N ARG A 39 16.66 -0.53 12.39
CA ARG A 39 17.02 -1.86 12.87
C ARG A 39 17.14 -2.80 11.67
N PRO A 40 18.26 -3.53 11.56
CA PRO A 40 18.45 -4.49 10.49
C PRO A 40 17.28 -5.48 10.41
N LYS A 41 16.76 -5.74 9.20
CA LYS A 41 15.63 -6.67 8.96
C LYS A 41 15.84 -8.04 9.65
N TRP A 42 17.07 -8.53 9.71
CA TRP A 42 17.42 -9.78 10.41
C TRP A 42 17.12 -9.77 11.92
N LYS A 43 17.24 -8.61 12.61
CA LYS A 43 16.87 -8.48 14.02
C LYS A 43 15.36 -8.42 14.23
N LYS A 44 14.57 -7.95 13.25
CA LYS A 44 13.10 -7.96 13.31
C LYS A 44 12.57 -9.40 13.20
N HIS A 45 13.06 -10.16 12.22
CA HIS A 45 12.63 -11.54 11.98
C HIS A 45 12.98 -12.47 13.17
N PHE A 46 14.09 -12.21 13.87
CA PHE A 46 14.49 -13.03 15.03
C PHE A 46 13.59 -12.83 16.27
N MET A 47 12.92 -11.68 16.40
CA MET A 47 12.04 -11.38 17.54
C MET A 47 10.57 -11.73 17.30
N GLN A 48 10.15 -11.79 16.04
CA GLN A 48 8.80 -12.23 15.67
C GLN A 48 8.88 -13.73 15.35
N GLY A 49 8.58 -14.58 16.33
CA GLY A 49 8.53 -16.04 16.18
C GLY A 49 7.52 -16.49 15.13
N HIS A 50 7.86 -16.32 13.85
CA HIS A 50 7.02 -16.62 12.72
C HIS A 50 7.52 -17.92 12.12
N SER A 51 6.70 -18.97 12.20
CA SER A 51 6.83 -20.14 11.35
C SER A 51 6.61 -19.67 9.91
N THR A 52 7.68 -19.38 9.18
CA THR A 52 7.61 -19.00 7.77
C THR A 52 7.34 -20.25 6.94
N ARG A 53 6.22 -20.23 6.22
CA ARG A 53 5.91 -21.27 5.23
C ARG A 53 6.96 -21.16 4.12
N LEU A 54 7.66 -22.24 3.77
CA LEU A 54 8.74 -22.27 2.76
C LEU A 54 8.42 -21.47 1.48
N ALA A 55 7.18 -21.54 1.00
CA ALA A 55 6.71 -20.80 -0.17
C ALA A 55 6.79 -19.26 -0.04
N LYS A 56 6.77 -18.70 1.18
CA LYS A 56 6.96 -17.27 1.43
C LYS A 56 8.44 -16.90 1.28
N GLU A 57 9.33 -17.73 1.81
CA GLU A 57 10.78 -17.51 1.75
C GLU A 57 11.31 -17.56 0.32
N GLU A 58 10.82 -18.50 -0.48
CA GLU A 58 11.16 -18.60 -1.91
C GLU A 58 10.77 -17.32 -2.66
N LYS A 59 9.56 -16.81 -2.43
CA LYS A 59 9.09 -15.55 -3.06
C LYS A 59 9.92 -14.35 -2.60
N GLU A 60 10.26 -14.27 -1.32
CA GLU A 60 11.13 -13.21 -0.79
C GLU A 60 12.56 -13.29 -1.34
N ALA A 61 13.08 -14.49 -1.60
CA ALA A 61 14.39 -14.66 -2.22
C ALA A 61 14.40 -14.15 -3.66
N ILE A 62 13.37 -14.51 -4.45
CA ILE A 62 13.19 -14.03 -5.82
C ILE A 62 13.05 -12.50 -5.83
N TYR A 63 12.24 -11.94 -4.93
CA TYR A 63 12.08 -10.50 -4.79
C TYR A 63 13.43 -9.81 -4.53
N ARG A 64 14.23 -10.32 -3.58
CA ARG A 64 15.55 -9.76 -3.25
C ARG A 64 16.55 -9.86 -4.41
N GLU A 65 16.51 -10.94 -5.17
CA GLU A 65 17.37 -11.14 -6.33
C GLU A 65 17.01 -10.17 -7.48
N GLN A 66 15.72 -9.94 -7.72
CA GLN A 66 15.23 -9.07 -8.79
C GLN A 66 15.26 -7.57 -8.44
N TRP A 67 15.32 -7.25 -7.14
CA TRP A 67 15.26 -5.89 -6.63
C TRP A 67 16.28 -4.90 -7.25
N PRO A 68 17.57 -5.25 -7.43
CA PRO A 68 18.54 -4.32 -8.00
C PRO A 68 18.23 -3.92 -9.46
N GLU A 69 17.78 -4.89 -10.26
CA GLU A 69 17.41 -4.65 -11.67
C GLU A 69 16.15 -3.80 -11.75
N TYR A 70 15.16 -4.09 -10.89
CA TYR A 70 13.95 -3.27 -10.78
C TYR A 70 14.28 -1.81 -10.44
N LEU A 71 15.13 -1.57 -9.42
CA LEU A 71 15.56 -0.22 -9.06
C LEU A 71 16.31 0.49 -10.19
N TRP A 72 17.13 -0.23 -10.95
CA TRP A 72 17.82 0.35 -12.10
C TRP A 72 16.85 0.87 -13.15
N GLN A 73 15.80 0.11 -13.47
CA GLN A 73 14.76 0.53 -14.40
C GLN A 73 13.93 1.71 -13.88
N LEU A 74 13.69 1.77 -12.56
CA LEU A 74 13.00 2.89 -11.93
C LEU A 74 13.82 4.19 -11.98
N ARG A 75 15.14 4.12 -11.83
CA ARG A 75 16.04 5.30 -11.91
C ARG A 75 15.97 6.03 -13.25
N ALA A 76 15.55 5.35 -14.32
CA ALA A 76 15.34 5.96 -15.63
C ALA A 76 14.01 6.73 -15.75
N ARG A 77 13.04 6.43 -14.87
CA ARG A 77 11.66 6.94 -14.97
C ARG A 77 11.27 7.89 -13.83
N TYR A 78 11.85 7.73 -12.65
CA TYR A 78 11.49 8.49 -11.45
C TYR A 78 12.65 9.31 -10.92
N SER A 79 12.33 10.32 -10.12
CA SER A 79 13.34 11.18 -9.50
C SER A 79 14.19 10.40 -8.49
N ALA A 80 15.46 10.79 -8.34
CA ALA A 80 16.35 10.19 -7.34
C ALA A 80 15.76 10.24 -5.91
N ARG A 81 14.93 11.25 -5.64
CA ARG A 81 14.23 11.41 -4.37
C ARG A 81 13.20 10.30 -4.13
N THR A 82 12.41 9.97 -5.14
CA THR A 82 11.43 8.88 -5.10
C THR A 82 12.11 7.54 -4.92
N ILE A 83 13.24 7.31 -5.63
CA ILE A 83 14.04 6.09 -5.45
C ILE A 83 14.55 5.96 -4.02
N ASN A 84 15.12 7.03 -3.47
CA ASN A 84 15.60 7.04 -2.08
C ASN A 84 14.46 6.80 -1.08
N ALA A 85 13.30 7.43 -1.28
CA ALA A 85 12.13 7.22 -0.43
C ALA A 85 11.64 5.76 -0.50
N LEU A 86 11.60 5.17 -1.70
CA LEU A 86 11.22 3.78 -1.90
C LEU A 86 12.18 2.81 -1.19
N GLU A 87 13.49 3.07 -1.23
CA GLU A 87 14.49 2.26 -0.50
C GLU A 87 14.39 2.39 1.04
N MET A 88 13.78 3.46 1.56
CA MET A 88 13.58 3.70 2.99
C MET A 88 12.27 3.13 3.54
N MET A 89 11.36 2.66 2.67
CA MET A 89 10.09 2.07 3.06
C MET A 89 10.28 0.72 3.79
N ASP A 90 9.38 0.40 4.70
CA ASP A 90 9.37 -0.86 5.47
C ASP A 90 8.31 -1.81 4.90
N ASP A 91 8.72 -2.82 4.12
CA ASP A 91 7.79 -3.78 3.47
C ASP A 91 6.91 -4.56 4.46
N ASP A 92 7.31 -4.63 5.74
CA ASP A 92 6.57 -5.34 6.79
C ASP A 92 5.46 -4.48 7.44
N LYS A 93 5.39 -3.19 7.14
CA LYS A 93 4.47 -2.24 7.78
C LYS A 93 3.75 -1.37 6.75
N ILE A 94 2.50 -1.08 7.05
CA ILE A 94 1.71 -0.12 6.29
C ILE A 94 2.02 1.27 6.81
N ASP A 95 2.50 2.15 5.93
CA ASP A 95 2.70 3.57 6.21
C ASP A 95 1.35 4.30 6.17
N LEU A 96 0.76 4.53 7.35
CA LEU A 96 -0.52 5.23 7.47
C LEU A 96 -0.40 6.72 7.14
N ASP A 97 0.77 7.32 7.32
CA ASP A 97 1.01 8.74 7.01
C ASP A 97 1.04 8.97 5.51
N LEU A 98 1.63 8.03 4.75
CA LEU A 98 1.54 8.01 3.29
C LEU A 98 0.08 7.90 2.83
N ILE A 99 -0.72 7.01 3.43
CA ILE A 99 -2.14 6.86 3.08
C ILE A 99 -2.90 8.17 3.38
N ALA A 100 -2.68 8.78 4.53
CA ALA A 100 -3.30 10.06 4.87
C ALA A 100 -2.85 11.20 3.92
N ALA A 101 -1.59 11.22 3.50
CA ALA A 101 -1.10 12.14 2.48
C ALA A 101 -1.77 11.92 1.12
N LEU A 102 -1.97 10.66 0.71
CA LEU A 102 -2.67 10.32 -0.53
C LEU A 102 -4.14 10.75 -0.50
N ILE A 103 -4.85 10.46 0.58
CA ILE A 103 -6.26 10.87 0.75
C ILE A 103 -6.39 12.39 0.67
N ARG A 104 -5.49 13.13 1.34
CA ARG A 104 -5.45 14.60 1.22
C ARG A 104 -5.26 15.08 -0.20
N HIS A 105 -4.33 14.48 -0.93
CA HIS A 105 -4.07 14.85 -2.32
C HIS A 105 -5.30 14.62 -3.20
N ILE A 106 -5.96 13.46 -3.08
CA ILE A 106 -7.17 13.15 -3.85
C ILE A 106 -8.27 14.16 -3.55
N VAL A 107 -8.50 14.48 -2.27
CA VAL A 107 -9.56 15.43 -1.88
C VAL A 107 -9.30 16.87 -2.35
N LEU A 108 -8.03 17.24 -2.58
CA LEU A 108 -7.65 18.59 -3.01
C LEU A 108 -7.53 18.74 -4.52
N GLU A 109 -7.10 17.70 -5.23
CA GLU A 109 -6.66 17.81 -6.63
C GLU A 109 -7.55 17.01 -7.60
N GLU A 110 -8.35 16.05 -7.12
CA GLU A 110 -9.18 15.18 -7.98
C GLU A 110 -10.68 15.57 -7.89
N GLU A 111 -11.47 15.04 -8.83
CA GLU A 111 -12.91 15.30 -8.91
C GLU A 111 -13.73 14.62 -7.79
N ASP A 112 -14.99 15.04 -7.63
CA ASP A 112 -15.91 14.49 -6.64
C ASP A 112 -16.04 12.96 -6.77
N GLY A 113 -15.81 12.27 -5.65
CA GLY A 113 -15.88 10.81 -5.58
C GLY A 113 -15.77 10.27 -4.17
N ALA A 114 -16.06 8.97 -4.02
CA ALA A 114 -15.86 8.26 -2.76
C ALA A 114 -14.50 7.57 -2.76
N ILE A 115 -13.76 7.69 -1.65
CA ILE A 115 -12.47 7.02 -1.47
C ILE A 115 -12.70 5.75 -0.65
N LEU A 116 -12.28 4.60 -1.18
CA LEU A 116 -12.30 3.31 -0.49
C LEU A 116 -10.87 2.86 -0.17
N VAL A 117 -10.56 2.72 1.11
CA VAL A 117 -9.22 2.31 1.60
C VAL A 117 -9.30 0.90 2.17
N PHE A 118 -8.46 0.00 1.67
CA PHE A 118 -8.34 -1.37 2.18
C PHE A 118 -7.19 -1.47 3.18
N LEU A 119 -7.49 -1.91 4.41
CA LEU A 119 -6.52 -2.11 5.48
C LEU A 119 -6.68 -3.51 6.11
N PRO A 120 -5.58 -4.12 6.62
CA PRO A 120 -5.59 -5.53 7.04
C PRO A 120 -6.30 -5.79 8.36
N GLY A 121 -6.51 -4.78 9.22
CA GLY A 121 -7.11 -4.98 10.53
C GLY A 121 -7.65 -3.71 11.18
N TRP A 122 -8.46 -3.89 12.24
CA TRP A 122 -9.12 -2.79 12.96
C TRP A 122 -8.15 -1.77 13.55
N SER A 123 -6.99 -2.21 14.04
CA SER A 123 -5.98 -1.30 14.59
C SER A 123 -5.54 -0.26 13.56
N ASN A 124 -5.24 -0.70 12.32
CA ASN A 124 -4.87 0.22 11.24
C ASN A 124 -6.03 1.14 10.85
N ILE A 125 -7.26 0.61 10.82
CA ILE A 125 -8.47 1.38 10.49
C ILE A 125 -8.68 2.50 11.52
N SER A 126 -8.64 2.17 12.81
CA SER A 126 -8.83 3.15 13.88
C SER A 126 -7.71 4.19 13.87
N SER A 127 -6.46 3.79 13.74
CA SER A 127 -5.34 4.73 13.70
C SER A 127 -5.41 5.67 12.49
N LEU A 128 -5.74 5.16 11.29
CA LEU A 128 -5.92 6.03 10.13
C LEU A 128 -7.10 6.99 10.32
N HIS A 129 -8.20 6.52 10.88
CA HIS A 129 -9.35 7.35 11.21
C HIS A 129 -8.96 8.49 12.16
N ASP A 130 -8.19 8.21 13.21
CA ASP A 130 -7.72 9.21 14.16
C ASP A 130 -6.80 10.25 13.50
N VAL A 131 -5.88 9.79 12.64
CA VAL A 131 -4.99 10.67 11.84
C VAL A 131 -5.81 11.59 10.93
N LEU A 132 -6.84 11.07 10.26
CA LEU A 132 -7.70 11.87 9.39
C LEU A 132 -8.54 12.87 10.20
N MET A 133 -9.15 12.46 11.31
CA MET A 133 -10.00 13.31 12.16
C MET A 133 -9.21 14.41 12.88
N SER A 134 -7.91 14.22 13.10
CA SER A 134 -7.03 15.26 13.64
C SER A 134 -6.88 16.47 12.71
N GLN A 135 -7.19 16.31 11.42
CA GLN A 135 -7.08 17.37 10.43
C GLN A 135 -8.44 18.05 10.21
N VAL A 136 -8.47 19.37 10.37
CA VAL A 136 -9.70 20.19 10.25
C VAL A 136 -10.41 19.98 8.90
N MET A 137 -9.63 19.73 7.84
CA MET A 137 -10.13 19.46 6.49
C MET A 137 -11.11 18.28 6.40
N PHE A 138 -10.93 17.26 7.23
CA PHE A 138 -11.76 16.05 7.18
C PHE A 138 -12.90 16.03 8.20
N GLN A 139 -13.00 17.03 9.08
CA GLN A 139 -14.04 17.09 10.10
C GLN A 139 -15.44 17.34 9.51
N SER A 140 -15.53 17.88 8.28
CA SER A 140 -16.79 18.03 7.54
C SER A 140 -17.13 16.86 6.63
N GLY A 141 -16.22 15.88 6.45
CA GLY A 141 -16.41 14.72 5.59
C GLY A 141 -17.12 13.57 6.29
N LYS A 142 -17.92 12.79 5.55
CA LYS A 142 -18.50 11.54 6.05
C LYS A 142 -17.49 10.40 5.89
N ILE A 143 -16.81 10.01 6.96
CA ILE A 143 -15.94 8.83 6.97
C ILE A 143 -16.73 7.61 7.48
N LEU A 144 -16.76 6.53 6.70
CA LEU A 144 -17.34 5.24 7.12
C LEU A 144 -16.24 4.18 7.23
N CYS A 145 -16.07 3.64 8.44
CA CYS A 145 -15.18 2.52 8.69
C CYS A 145 -15.99 1.21 8.67
N SER A 146 -15.55 0.21 7.90
CA SER A 146 -16.15 -1.12 7.87
C SER A 146 -15.11 -2.19 8.14
N HIS A 147 -15.43 -3.12 9.04
CA HIS A 147 -14.64 -4.32 9.31
C HIS A 147 -15.61 -5.50 9.43
N LYS A 148 -15.40 -6.56 8.64
CA LYS A 148 -16.17 -7.79 8.80
C LYS A 148 -15.55 -8.60 9.95
N LEU A 149 -16.37 -8.87 10.96
CA LEU A 149 -16.07 -9.78 12.08
C LEU A 149 -15.90 -11.23 11.58
#